data_AF-A0A822GQC4-F1
#
_entry.id   AF-A0A822GQC4-F1
#
_cell.length_a   1.000
_cell.length_b   1.000
_cell.length_c   1.000
_cell.angle_alpha   90.00
_cell.angle_beta   90.00
_cell.angle_gamma   90.00
#
_symmetry.space_group_name_H-M   'P 1'
#
loop_
_entity.id
_entity.type
_entity.pdbx_description
1 polymer ?
#
loop_
_entity_poly.entity_id
_entity_poly.type
_entity_poly.pdbx_seq_one_letter_code
_entity_poly.pdbx_strand_id
1 'polypeptide(L)'
;MNINPNELSALRSLMKDKTIVIMKADKGSSCIIMDKEQYIIKVKVLLSVETAFQKIKDKDKHVNQNTTENIVKMMENKLNYRINDFKKCK
;
A
#
# COMPACT_ATOMS: atom_id res chain seq x y z
N MET A 1 13.09 -6.89 8.55
CA MET A 1 13.62 -6.80 7.17
C MET A 1 15.11 -7.03 7.28
N ASN A 2 15.67 -8.04 6.60
CA ASN A 2 17.09 -8.34 6.66
C ASN A 2 17.77 -7.70 5.45
N ILE A 3 18.14 -6.42 5.57
CA ILE A 3 18.77 -5.62 4.49
C ILE A 3 20.14 -5.18 5.00
N ASN A 4 21.18 -5.29 4.17
CA ASN A 4 22.52 -4.90 4.60
C ASN A 4 22.64 -3.35 4.66
N PRO A 5 23.60 -2.79 5.42
CA PRO A 5 23.73 -1.33 5.57
C PRO A 5 23.99 -0.57 4.27
N ASN A 6 24.72 -1.18 3.32
CA ASN A 6 25.07 -0.56 2.05
C ASN A 6 23.85 -0.50 1.12
N GLU A 7 23.07 -1.57 1.06
CA GLU A 7 21.77 -1.61 0.36
C GLU A 7 20.82 -0.57 0.92
N LEU A 8 20.74 -0.44 2.25
CA LEU A 8 19.91 0.59 2.87
C LEU A 8 20.36 2.01 2.51
N SER A 9 21.68 2.25 2.46
CA SER A 9 22.25 3.54 2.05
C SER A 9 21.96 3.84 0.58
N ALA A 10 22.10 2.85 -0.30
CA ALA A 10 21.77 2.96 -1.71
C ALA A 10 20.27 3.25 -1.90
N LEU A 11 19.39 2.53 -1.20
CA LEU A 11 17.95 2.79 -1.21
C LEU A 11 17.62 4.22 -0.76
N ARG A 12 18.21 4.69 0.34
CA ARG A 12 18.02 6.05 0.84
C ARG A 12 18.51 7.09 -0.17
N SER A 13 19.58 6.81 -0.89
CA SER A 13 20.11 7.69 -1.92
C SER A 13 19.18 7.74 -3.13
N LEU A 14 18.69 6.57 -3.57
CA LEU A 14 17.70 6.46 -4.64
C LEU A 14 16.39 7.20 -4.30
N MET A 15 15.92 7.10 -3.06
CA MET A 15 14.73 7.82 -2.59
C MET A 15 14.89 9.36 -2.55
N LYS A 16 16.13 9.88 -2.56
CA LYS A 16 16.40 11.32 -2.61
C LYS A 16 16.45 11.87 -4.03
N ASP A 17 16.56 11.00 -5.04
CA ASP A 17 16.59 11.42 -6.43
C ASP A 17 15.21 11.99 -6.83
N LYS A 18 15.20 13.28 -7.19
CA LYS A 18 13.99 14.02 -7.56
C LYS A 18 13.63 13.86 -9.04
N THR A 19 14.47 13.20 -9.84
CA THR A 19 14.23 12.92 -11.26
C THR A 19 13.40 11.68 -11.48
N ILE A 20 13.21 10.85 -10.45
CA ILE A 20 12.40 9.64 -10.48
C ILE A 20 11.21 9.71 -9.53
N VAL A 21 10.19 8.90 -9.82
CA VAL A 21 9.03 8.66 -8.98
C VAL A 21 9.00 7.18 -8.62
N ILE A 22 9.01 6.89 -7.32
CA ILE A 22 8.88 5.54 -6.78
C ILE A 22 7.48 5.38 -6.22
N MET A 23 6.72 4.39 -6.72
CA MET A 23 5.36 4.11 -6.28
C MET A 23 5.13 2.62 -6.05
N LYS A 24 4.10 2.29 -5.29
CA LYS A 24 3.66 0.90 -5.13
C LYS A 24 3.01 0.40 -6.43
N ALA A 25 3.33 -0.82 -6.84
CA ALA A 25 2.63 -1.44 -7.96
C ALA A 25 1.18 -1.77 -7.58
N ASP A 26 0.26 -1.59 -8.53
CA ASP A 26 -1.16 -1.94 -8.36
C ASP A 26 -1.36 -3.44 -8.10
N LYS A 27 -0.53 -4.27 -8.75
CA LYS A 27 -0.53 -5.73 -8.62
C LYS A 27 0.84 -6.25 -8.19
N GLY A 28 0.82 -7.28 -7.35
CA GLY A 28 2.02 -7.94 -6.85
C GLY A 28 2.75 -7.14 -5.76
N SER A 29 3.67 -7.82 -5.06
CA SER A 29 4.49 -7.22 -4.00
C SER A 29 5.72 -6.48 -4.56
N SER A 30 5.52 -5.66 -5.59
CA SER A 30 6.58 -4.95 -6.31
C SER A 30 6.46 -3.42 -6.19
N CYS A 31 7.50 -2.70 -6.57
CA CYS A 31 7.49 -1.25 -6.73
C CYS A 31 7.74 -0.87 -8.20
N ILE A 32 7.25 0.31 -8.57
CA ILE A 32 7.47 0.90 -9.89
C ILE A 32 8.40 2.09 -9.69
N ILE A 33 9.42 2.19 -10.56
CA ILE A 33 10.31 3.34 -10.67
C ILE A 33 10.09 3.94 -12.06
N MET A 34 9.79 5.23 -12.13
CA MET A 34 9.51 5.93 -13.38
C MET A 34 10.24 7.26 -13.43
N ASP A 35 10.68 7.67 -14.62
CA ASP A 35 11.15 9.03 -14.85
C ASP A 35 10.02 10.05 -14.53
N LYS A 36 10.37 11.14 -13.88
CA LYS A 36 9.39 12.12 -13.39
C LYS A 36 8.70 12.87 -14.51
N GLU A 37 9.40 13.21 -15.59
CA GLU A 37 8.79 13.92 -16.71
C GLU A 37 7.78 13.01 -17.41
N GLN A 38 8.15 11.76 -17.64
CA GLN A 38 7.26 10.74 -18.19
C GLN A 38 6.05 10.50 -17.29
N TYR A 39 6.25 10.43 -15.96
CA TYR A 39 5.16 10.33 -15.00
C TYR A 39 4.20 11.51 -15.09
N ILE A 40 4.71 12.75 -15.15
CA ILE A 40 3.87 13.96 -15.26
C ILE A 40 3.05 13.93 -16.55
N ILE A 41 3.67 13.57 -17.69
CA ILE A 41 2.97 13.45 -18.97
C ILE A 41 1.84 12.42 -18.85
N LYS A 42 2.15 11.24 -18.32
CA LYS A 42 1.16 10.17 -18.13
C LYS A 42 -0.01 10.61 -17.27
N VAL A 43 0.25 11.29 -16.14
CA VAL A 43 -0.81 11.79 -15.25
C VAL A 43 -1.65 12.86 -15.94
N LYS A 44 -1.04 13.79 -16.68
CA LYS A 44 -1.78 14.81 -17.44
C LYS A 44 -2.69 14.18 -18.49
N VAL A 45 -2.20 13.19 -19.25
CA VAL A 45 -3.01 12.45 -20.22
C VAL A 45 -4.18 11.75 -19.51
N LEU A 46 -3.90 11.04 -18.41
CA LEU A 46 -4.91 10.34 -17.62
C LEU A 46 -6.02 11.28 -17.11
N LEU A 47 -5.65 12.45 -16.60
CA LEU A 47 -6.59 13.46 -16.09
C LEU A 47 -7.33 14.23 -17.19
N SER A 48 -6.78 14.29 -18.41
CA SER A 48 -7.44 14.94 -19.55
C SER A 48 -8.61 14.13 -20.12
N VAL A 49 -8.68 12.84 -19.80
CA VAL A 49 -9.75 11.95 -20.26
C VAL A 49 -10.94 12.08 -19.31
N GLU A 50 -11.97 12.81 -19.73
CA GLU A 50 -13.16 13.11 -18.94
C GLU A 50 -13.92 11.85 -18.49
N THR A 51 -13.82 10.76 -19.26
CA THR A 51 -14.47 9.47 -18.96
C THR A 51 -13.61 8.50 -18.16
N ALA A 52 -12.36 8.83 -17.86
CA ALA A 52 -11.43 7.91 -17.18
C ALA A 52 -11.79 7.70 -15.71
N PHE A 53 -12.49 8.65 -15.10
CA PHE A 53 -12.87 8.61 -13.70
C PHE A 53 -14.36 8.87 -13.54
N GLN A 54 -15.02 8.02 -12.77
CA GLN A 54 -16.41 8.24 -12.37
C GLN A 54 -16.45 8.58 -10.88
N LYS A 55 -17.23 9.60 -10.54
CA LYS A 55 -17.47 9.95 -9.13
C LYS A 55 -18.25 8.82 -8.47
N ILE A 56 -17.68 8.24 -7.41
CA ILE A 56 -18.35 7.24 -6.59
C ILE A 56 -19.55 7.91 -5.91
N LYS A 57 -20.75 7.34 -6.07
CA LYS A 57 -21.95 7.81 -5.36
C LYS A 57 -21.89 7.31 -3.92
N ASP A 58 -22.43 8.04 -2.95
CA ASP A 58 -22.32 7.65 -1.52
C ASP A 58 -22.88 6.26 -1.21
N LYS A 59 -23.87 5.81 -1.99
CA LYS A 59 -24.46 4.47 -1.94
C LYS A 59 -23.57 3.33 -2.48
N ASP A 60 -22.52 3.68 -3.22
CA ASP A 60 -21.53 2.75 -3.78
C ASP A 60 -20.24 2.71 -2.93
N LYS A 61 -20.19 3.47 -1.82
CA LYS A 61 -19.17 3.24 -0.78
C LYS A 61 -19.46 1.87 -0.18
N HIS A 62 -18.77 0.84 -0.67
CA HIS A 62 -18.66 -0.47 -0.03
C HIS A 62 -17.90 -0.34 1.32
N VAL A 63 -18.42 0.45 2.26
CA VAL A 63 -18.16 0.23 3.68
C VAL A 63 -19.10 -0.90 4.08
N ASN A 64 -18.68 -2.13 3.80
CA ASN A 64 -19.36 -3.28 4.35
C ASN A 64 -19.10 -3.24 5.87
N GLN A 65 -20.04 -2.66 6.62
CA GLN A 65 -19.98 -2.54 8.08
C GLN A 65 -19.67 -3.90 8.73
N ASN A 66 -20.20 -4.99 8.15
CA ASN A 66 -19.96 -6.36 8.60
C ASN A 66 -18.51 -6.83 8.35
N THR A 67 -17.77 -6.28 7.37
CA THR A 67 -16.35 -6.61 7.14
C THR A 67 -15.47 -6.04 8.23
N THR A 68 -15.75 -4.81 8.68
CA THR A 68 -15.03 -4.19 9.81
C THR A 68 -15.19 -5.01 11.09
N GLU A 69 -16.42 -5.41 11.42
CA GLU A 69 -16.69 -6.24 12.60
C GLU A 69 -16.03 -7.62 12.51
N ASN A 70 -16.07 -8.25 11.33
CA ASN A 70 -15.42 -9.55 11.11
C ASN A 70 -13.90 -9.48 11.21
N ILE A 71 -13.27 -8.41 10.71
CA ILE A 71 -11.83 -8.18 10.83
C ILE A 71 -11.44 -7.95 12.30
N VAL A 72 -12.20 -7.15 13.04
CA VAL A 72 -11.97 -6.90 14.47
C VAL A 72 -12.06 -8.21 15.26
N LYS A 73 -13.13 -9.00 15.08
CA LYS A 73 -13.26 -10.33 15.71
C LYS A 73 -12.11 -11.26 15.35
N MET A 74 -11.65 -11.23 14.10
CA MET A 74 -10.52 -12.06 13.66
C MET A 74 -9.20 -11.65 14.33
N MET A 75 -8.99 -10.34 14.55
CA MET A 75 -7.82 -9.83 15.28
C MET A 75 -7.86 -10.20 16.77
N GLU A 76 -9.02 -10.08 17.42
CA GLU A 76 -9.22 -10.46 18.81
C GLU A 76 -8.94 -11.95 19.03
N ASN A 77 -9.49 -12.82 18.16
CA ASN A 77 -9.25 -14.25 18.21
C ASN A 77 -7.76 -14.60 18.07
N LYS A 78 -7.05 -13.90 17.18
CA LYS A 78 -5.62 -14.13 16.95
C LYS A 78 -4.76 -13.65 18.13
N LEU A 79 -5.16 -12.58 18.80
CA LEU A 79 -4.50 -12.10 20.02
C LEU A 79 -4.71 -13.08 21.17
N ASN A 80 -5.93 -13.58 21.35
CA ASN A 80 -6.27 -14.57 22.38
C ASN A 80 -5.48 -15.87 22.21
N TYR A 81 -5.35 -16.37 20.98
CA TYR A 81 -4.51 -17.55 20.69
C TYR A 81 -3.06 -17.33 21.12
N ARG A 82 -2.46 -16.19 20.74
CA ARG A 82 -1.09 -15.83 21.14
C ARG A 82 -0.91 -15.73 22.65
N ILE A 83 -1.86 -15.12 23.36
CA ILE A 83 -1.81 -15.00 24.82
C ILE A 83 -1.89 -16.38 25.47
N ASN A 84 -2.75 -17.26 24.97
CA ASN A 84 -2.93 -18.61 25.51
C ASN A 84 -1.69 -19.48 25.26
N ASP A 85 -1.07 -19.39 24.09
CA ASP A 85 0.21 -20.07 23.82
C ASP A 85 1.30 -19.60 24.78
N PHE A 86 1.39 -18.28 25.03
CA PHE A 86 2.37 -17.72 25.95
C PHE A 86 2.14 -18.17 27.40
N LYS A 87 0.88 -18.32 27.81
CA LYS A 87 0.51 -18.84 29.13
C LYS A 87 0.80 -20.34 29.28
N LYS A 88 0.80 -21.10 28.19
CA LYS A 88 1.08 -22.54 28.18
C LYS A 88 2.58 -22.87 28.30
N CYS A 89 3.43 -21.89 27.98
CA CYS A 89 4.89 -21.98 28.10
C CYS A 89 5.44 -21.53 29.47
N LYS A 90 4.58 -21.19 30.43
CA LYS A 90 4.91 -20.93 31.84
C LYS A 90 4.32 -22.01 32.72
#